data_AF-A0A924IA04-F1
#
_entry.id   AF-A0A924IA04-F1
#
_cell.length_a   1.000
_cell.length_b   1.000
_cell.length_c   1.000
_cell.angle_alpha   90.00
_cell.angle_beta   90.00
_cell.angle_gamma   90.00
#
_symmetry.space_group_name_H-M   'P 1'
#
loop_
_entity.id
_entity.type
_entity.pdbx_description
1 polymer ?
#
loop_
_entity_poly.entity_id
_entity_poly.type
_entity_poly.pdbx_seq_one_letter_code
_entity_poly.pdbx_strand_id
1 'polypeptide(L)'
;PIVRQRKRWEEVALLLLSGLCFVVFGRLTLAAPGEWACFLYLFLTIFSLSPTAFFWARTLTRRNASTLAKKNEVEHYLASNDIRALGALLDFYGDSPFWKLSAQHKEILKNLLIQLKPEEGQLLSRKQKKYLVHLLYCDEKNLALAIFRALEQVGNEDQLALLKRRNSYQSVFGAEQEVRDAYRSCVATIEARAALGRSGSQLLRPSSSLERADTYLRPVTQKVDEDADTLLRAEMGTKEED
;
A
#
# COMPACT_ATOMS: atom_id res chain seq x y z
N PRO A 1 3.81 -10.08 9.09
CA PRO A 1 2.90 -11.26 8.92
C PRO A 1 2.64 -12.00 10.24
N ILE A 2 3.70 -12.26 11.03
CA ILE A 2 3.65 -13.03 12.30
C ILE A 2 2.75 -12.36 13.37
N VAL A 3 2.82 -11.03 13.50
CA VAL A 3 1.99 -10.26 14.45
C VAL A 3 0.48 -10.41 14.15
N ARG A 4 0.12 -10.53 12.86
CA ARG A 4 -1.28 -10.69 12.44
C ARG A 4 -1.82 -12.09 12.75
N GLN A 5 -0.95 -13.11 12.73
CA GLN A 5 -1.31 -14.47 13.11
C GLN A 5 -1.49 -14.62 14.62
N ARG A 6 -0.57 -14.08 15.43
CA ARG A 6 -0.69 -14.17 16.90
C ARG A 6 -2.01 -13.59 17.42
N LYS A 7 -2.41 -12.43 16.87
CA LYS A 7 -3.67 -11.78 17.23
C LYS A 7 -4.90 -12.59 16.86
N ARG A 8 -4.87 -13.33 15.74
CA ARG A 8 -5.94 -14.25 15.36
C ARG A 8 -6.06 -15.43 16.33
N TRP A 9 -4.93 -15.97 16.81
CA TRP A 9 -4.95 -17.08 17.76
C TRP A 9 -5.49 -16.67 19.14
N GLU A 10 -5.19 -15.45 19.59
CA GLU A 10 -5.77 -14.90 20.83
C GLU A 10 -7.30 -14.75 20.71
N GLU A 11 -7.80 -14.29 19.55
CA GLU A 11 -9.24 -14.20 19.28
C GLU A 11 -9.93 -15.58 19.29
N VAL A 12 -9.28 -16.58 18.68
CA VAL A 12 -9.81 -17.96 18.66
C VAL A 12 -9.77 -18.59 20.06
N ALA A 13 -8.69 -18.39 20.82
CA ALA A 13 -8.56 -18.95 22.17
C ALA A 13 -9.62 -18.38 23.11
N LEU A 14 -9.92 -17.08 23.05
CA LEU A 14 -10.97 -16.46 23.86
C LEU A 14 -12.36 -16.99 23.50
N LEU A 15 -12.65 -17.21 22.21
CA LEU A 15 -13.91 -17.81 21.78
C LEU A 15 -14.06 -19.25 22.30
N LEU A 16 -12.99 -20.06 22.18
CA LEU A 16 -12.99 -21.43 22.69
C LEU A 16 -13.15 -21.49 24.20
N LEU A 17 -12.45 -20.62 24.95
CA LEU A 17 -12.59 -20.52 26.39
C LEU A 17 -14.02 -20.13 26.80
N SER A 18 -14.62 -19.16 26.11
CA SER A 18 -16.00 -18.74 26.39
C SER A 18 -17.02 -19.85 26.12
N GLY A 19 -16.83 -20.62 25.04
CA GLY A 19 -17.66 -21.78 24.73
C GLY A 19 -17.50 -22.90 25.75
N LEU A 20 -16.26 -23.17 26.19
CA LEU A 20 -15.98 -24.16 27.22
C LEU A 20 -16.61 -23.79 28.57
N CYS A 21 -16.51 -22.52 28.98
CA CYS A 21 -17.21 -22.02 30.16
C CYS A 21 -18.73 -22.21 30.02
N PHE A 22 -19.32 -21.89 28.87
CA PHE A 22 -20.76 -22.06 28.66
C PHE A 22 -21.22 -23.52 28.82
N VAL A 23 -20.46 -24.49 28.29
CA VAL A 23 -20.76 -25.93 28.41
C VAL A 23 -20.62 -26.43 29.85
N VAL A 24 -19.52 -26.08 30.52
CA VAL A 24 -19.28 -26.51 31.91
C VAL A 24 -20.36 -25.95 32.85
N PHE A 25 -20.72 -24.69 32.68
CA PHE A 25 -21.75 -24.06 33.51
C PHE A 25 -23.16 -24.56 33.21
N GLY A 26 -23.51 -24.82 31.94
CA GLY A 26 -24.81 -25.41 31.58
C GLY A 26 -25.02 -26.80 32.19
N ARG A 27 -23.94 -27.59 32.32
CA ARG A 27 -23.96 -28.88 33.03
C ARG A 27 -24.16 -28.69 34.54
N LEU A 28 -23.54 -27.67 35.14
CA LEU A 28 -23.67 -27.37 36.57
C LEU A 28 -25.11 -26.96 36.94
N THR A 29 -25.78 -26.19 36.08
CA THR A 29 -27.16 -25.73 36.31
C THR A 29 -28.20 -26.85 36.29
N LEU A 30 -27.95 -27.93 35.54
CA LEU A 30 -28.86 -29.10 35.49
C LEU A 30 -28.84 -29.93 36.78
N ALA A 31 -27.82 -29.77 37.63
CA ALA A 31 -27.66 -30.52 38.87
C ALA A 31 -28.19 -29.78 40.12
N ALA A 32 -28.63 -28.53 39.98
CA ALA A 32 -29.04 -27.70 41.11
C ALA A 32 -30.56 -27.78 41.38
N PRO A 33 -31.01 -28.26 42.56
CA PRO A 33 -32.43 -28.25 42.92
C PRO A 33 -32.88 -26.87 43.43
N GLY A 34 -34.10 -26.45 43.04
CA GLY A 34 -34.84 -25.35 43.67
C GLY A 34 -34.78 -23.98 42.99
N GLU A 35 -35.39 -22.98 43.64
CA GLU A 35 -35.56 -21.59 43.18
C GLU A 35 -34.24 -20.85 42.89
N TRP A 36 -33.12 -21.33 43.43
CA TRP A 36 -31.77 -20.83 43.17
C TRP A 36 -31.30 -21.07 41.74
N ALA A 37 -31.87 -22.06 41.04
CA ALA A 37 -31.53 -22.34 39.65
C ALA A 37 -31.88 -21.17 38.72
N CYS A 38 -33.00 -20.49 38.95
CA CYS A 38 -33.41 -19.31 38.18
C CYS A 38 -32.45 -18.13 38.38
N PHE A 39 -32.04 -17.86 39.63
CA PHE A 39 -31.08 -16.81 39.94
C PHE A 39 -29.70 -17.09 39.34
N LEU A 40 -29.20 -18.32 39.47
CA LEU A 40 -27.93 -18.73 38.86
C LEU A 40 -27.97 -18.61 37.34
N TYR A 41 -29.07 -18.99 36.71
CA TYR A 41 -29.24 -18.90 35.26
C TYR A 41 -29.26 -17.44 34.77
N LEU A 42 -29.99 -16.55 35.45
CA LEU A 42 -30.08 -15.13 35.10
C LEU A 42 -28.74 -14.41 35.33
N PHE A 43 -28.07 -14.72 36.45
CA PHE A 43 -26.73 -14.21 36.72
C PHE A 43 -25.72 -14.68 35.67
N LEU A 44 -25.76 -15.96 35.28
CA LEU A 44 -24.87 -16.53 34.26
C LEU A 44 -25.13 -15.95 32.87
N THR A 45 -26.37 -15.72 32.47
CA THR A 45 -26.67 -15.10 31.17
C THR A 45 -26.13 -13.66 31.13
N ILE A 46 -26.36 -12.86 32.18
CA ILE A 46 -25.83 -11.49 32.27
C ILE A 46 -24.28 -11.49 32.29
N PHE A 47 -23.66 -12.35 33.09
CA PHE A 47 -22.19 -12.41 33.21
C PHE A 47 -21.48 -13.10 32.05
N SER A 48 -22.15 -13.92 31.23
CA SER A 48 -21.55 -14.51 30.02
C SER A 48 -21.74 -13.62 28.79
N LEU A 49 -22.87 -12.90 28.70
CA LEU A 49 -23.12 -11.91 27.65
C LEU A 49 -22.29 -10.63 27.85
N SER A 50 -22.01 -10.22 29.10
CA SER A 50 -21.27 -8.98 29.37
C SER A 50 -19.82 -8.99 28.83
N PRO A 51 -18.97 -10.01 29.08
CA PRO A 51 -17.60 -10.03 28.57
C PRO A 51 -17.54 -10.14 27.05
N THR A 52 -18.44 -10.92 26.44
CA THR A 52 -18.51 -11.06 24.98
C THR A 52 -18.99 -9.76 24.34
N ALA A 53 -20.05 -9.13 24.86
CA ALA A 53 -20.51 -7.82 24.39
C ALA A 53 -19.46 -6.72 24.61
N PHE A 54 -18.77 -6.70 25.76
CA PHE A 54 -17.68 -5.77 26.03
C PHE A 54 -16.49 -5.98 25.08
N PHE A 55 -16.14 -7.23 24.78
CA PHE A 55 -15.11 -7.55 23.81
C PHE A 55 -15.50 -7.10 22.40
N TRP A 56 -16.74 -7.36 21.96
CA TRP A 56 -17.27 -6.86 20.69
C TRP A 56 -17.30 -5.34 20.64
N ALA A 57 -17.77 -4.67 21.70
CA ALA A 57 -17.76 -3.21 21.81
C ALA A 57 -16.33 -2.65 21.76
N ARG A 58 -15.37 -3.27 22.47
CA ARG A 58 -13.95 -2.87 22.48
C ARG A 58 -13.28 -3.09 21.13
N THR A 59 -13.58 -4.18 20.45
CA THR A 59 -13.03 -4.45 19.11
C THR A 59 -13.62 -3.52 18.05
N LEU A 60 -14.92 -3.22 18.11
CA LEU A 60 -15.58 -2.24 17.25
C LEU A 60 -15.06 -0.83 17.48
N THR A 61 -14.98 -0.38 18.74
CA THR A 61 -14.44 0.95 19.10
C THR A 61 -12.98 1.11 18.69
N ARG A 62 -12.13 0.09 18.83
CA ARG A 62 -10.73 0.16 18.35
C ARG A 62 -10.62 0.28 16.84
N ARG A 63 -11.44 -0.46 16.09
CA ARG A 63 -11.47 -0.34 14.62
C ARG A 63 -11.90 1.07 14.22
N ASN A 64 -12.98 1.56 14.82
CA ASN A 64 -13.52 2.88 14.53
C ASN A 64 -12.57 4.02 14.93
N ALA A 65 -11.89 3.92 16.08
CA ALA A 65 -10.93 4.93 16.52
C ALA A 65 -9.74 5.05 15.55
N SER A 66 -9.22 3.91 15.07
CA SER A 66 -8.12 3.93 14.09
C SER A 66 -8.56 4.50 12.73
N THR A 67 -9.80 4.26 12.29
CA THR A 67 -10.33 4.85 11.06
C THR A 67 -10.60 6.35 11.23
N LEU A 68 -11.03 6.79 12.42
CA LEU A 68 -11.29 8.20 12.70
C LEU A 68 -9.99 9.02 12.73
N ALA A 69 -8.96 8.50 13.39
CA ALA A 69 -7.65 9.14 13.43
C ALA A 69 -7.07 9.31 12.01
N LYS A 70 -7.12 8.24 11.20
CA LYS A 70 -6.69 8.30 9.80
C LYS A 70 -7.56 9.24 8.97
N LYS A 71 -8.86 9.31 9.24
CA LYS A 71 -9.77 10.22 8.54
C LYS A 71 -9.39 11.67 8.81
N ASN A 72 -9.15 12.05 10.05
CA ASN A 72 -8.74 13.40 10.41
C ASN A 72 -7.37 13.75 9.80
N GLU A 73 -6.43 12.79 9.78
CA GLU A 73 -5.12 12.97 9.15
C GLU A 73 -5.25 13.20 7.64
N VAL A 74 -6.07 12.38 6.97
CA VAL A 74 -6.39 12.56 5.55
C VAL A 74 -7.03 13.92 5.31
N GLU A 75 -8.04 14.32 6.09
CA GLU A 75 -8.69 15.63 5.96
C GLU A 75 -7.71 16.80 6.09
N HIS A 76 -6.73 16.70 6.99
CA HIS A 76 -5.67 17.69 7.11
C HIS A 76 -4.80 17.76 5.84
N TYR A 77 -4.40 16.61 5.28
CA TYR A 77 -3.62 16.58 4.04
C TYR A 77 -4.41 17.02 2.80
N LEU A 78 -5.72 16.77 2.78
CA LEU A 78 -6.60 17.23 1.71
C LEU A 78 -6.65 18.75 1.64
N ALA A 79 -6.55 19.43 2.79
CA ALA A 79 -6.47 20.88 2.84
C ALA A 79 -5.16 21.44 2.28
N SER A 80 -4.05 20.68 2.35
CA SER A 80 -2.74 21.13 1.89
C SER A 80 -2.43 20.82 0.42
N ASN A 81 -3.25 20.01 -0.25
CA ASN A 81 -3.05 19.54 -1.63
C ASN A 81 -1.61 19.03 -1.90
N ASP A 82 -1.00 18.43 -0.88
CA ASP A 82 0.38 17.91 -0.94
C ASP A 82 0.37 16.53 -1.61
N ILE A 83 1.30 16.28 -2.53
CA ILE A 83 1.43 15.00 -3.22
C ILE A 83 1.74 13.84 -2.27
N ARG A 84 2.36 14.13 -1.11
CA ARG A 84 2.61 13.15 -0.05
C ARG A 84 1.31 12.59 0.54
N ALA A 85 0.22 13.35 0.47
CA ALA A 85 -1.12 12.92 0.86
C ALA A 85 -1.61 11.71 0.06
N LEU A 86 -1.14 11.56 -1.19
CA LEU A 86 -1.62 10.55 -2.11
C LEU A 86 -1.43 9.14 -1.55
N GLY A 87 -0.29 8.87 -0.91
CA GLY A 87 -0.02 7.58 -0.27
C GLY A 87 -1.00 7.29 0.88
N ALA A 88 -1.18 8.25 1.78
CA ALA A 88 -2.10 8.13 2.91
C ALA A 88 -3.56 7.94 2.46
N LEU A 89 -3.98 8.67 1.42
CA LEU A 89 -5.31 8.55 0.83
C LEU A 89 -5.52 7.15 0.23
N LEU A 90 -4.57 6.67 -0.56
CA LEU A 90 -4.65 5.34 -1.17
C LEU A 90 -4.59 4.23 -0.12
N ASP A 91 -3.87 4.42 0.98
CA ASP A 91 -3.84 3.45 2.09
C ASP A 91 -5.13 3.44 2.90
N PHE A 92 -5.73 4.61 3.13
CA PHE A 92 -7.04 4.73 3.78
C PHE A 92 -8.11 3.97 2.99
N TYR A 93 -8.06 4.08 1.66
CA TYR A 93 -9.01 3.43 0.76
C TYR A 93 -8.65 2.01 0.35
N GLY A 94 -7.38 1.62 0.44
CA GLY A 94 -6.90 0.28 0.10
C GLY A 94 -7.56 -0.85 0.90
N ASP A 95 -8.04 -0.54 2.10
CA ASP A 95 -8.72 -1.49 2.98
C ASP A 95 -10.26 -1.34 2.95
N SER A 96 -10.78 -0.34 2.24
CA SER A 96 -12.22 -0.07 2.08
C SER A 96 -12.69 -0.44 0.67
N PRO A 97 -13.96 -0.84 0.49
CA PRO A 97 -14.50 -1.00 -0.86
C PRO A 97 -14.47 0.33 -1.62
N PHE A 98 -13.98 0.30 -2.86
CA PHE A 98 -13.74 1.49 -3.70
C PHE A 98 -15.00 2.34 -3.95
N TRP A 99 -16.18 1.75 -3.90
CA TRP A 99 -17.46 2.46 -4.02
C TRP A 99 -17.73 3.43 -2.85
N LYS A 100 -16.94 3.39 -1.76
CA LYS A 100 -17.03 4.34 -0.63
C LYS A 100 -16.20 5.61 -0.82
N LEU A 101 -15.55 5.83 -1.97
CA LEU A 101 -14.90 7.12 -2.22
C LEU A 101 -15.96 8.22 -2.33
N SER A 102 -15.89 9.23 -1.46
CA SER A 102 -16.73 10.42 -1.60
C SER A 102 -16.34 11.18 -2.86
N ALA A 103 -17.29 11.90 -3.47
CA ALA A 103 -17.03 12.72 -4.66
C ALA A 103 -15.88 13.73 -4.43
N GLN A 104 -15.82 14.33 -3.23
CA GLN A 104 -14.73 15.24 -2.86
C GLN A 104 -13.36 14.57 -2.88
N HIS A 105 -13.24 13.36 -2.34
CA HIS A 105 -11.97 12.64 -2.35
C HIS A 105 -11.56 12.18 -3.75
N LYS A 106 -12.53 11.90 -4.64
CA LYS A 106 -12.24 11.60 -6.05
C LYS A 106 -11.67 12.81 -6.78
N GLU A 107 -12.27 13.99 -6.58
CA GLU A 107 -11.78 15.24 -7.16
C GLU A 107 -10.36 15.56 -6.69
N ILE A 108 -10.09 15.42 -5.39
CA ILE A 108 -8.76 15.67 -4.84
C ILE A 108 -7.76 14.62 -5.35
N LEU A 109 -8.14 13.33 -5.35
CA LEU A 109 -7.32 12.28 -5.92
C LEU A 109 -6.98 12.54 -7.40
N LYS A 110 -7.96 12.95 -8.20
CA LYS A 110 -7.76 13.32 -9.61
C LYS A 110 -6.73 14.45 -9.74
N ASN A 111 -6.86 15.51 -8.95
CA ASN A 111 -5.94 16.66 -8.98
C ASN A 111 -4.52 16.26 -8.58
N LEU A 112 -4.37 15.46 -7.51
CA LEU A 112 -3.07 14.95 -7.06
C LEU A 112 -2.42 14.01 -8.09
N LEU A 113 -3.21 13.15 -8.75
CA LEU A 113 -2.70 12.23 -9.78
C LEU A 113 -2.19 12.95 -11.03
N ILE A 114 -2.83 14.06 -11.42
CA ILE A 114 -2.40 14.88 -12.56
C ILE A 114 -1.06 15.58 -12.27
N GLN A 115 -0.80 15.92 -11.01
CA GLN A 115 0.43 16.59 -10.58
C GLN A 115 1.62 15.63 -10.37
N LEU A 116 1.38 14.31 -10.44
CA LEU A 116 2.38 13.29 -10.14
C LEU A 116 3.52 13.28 -11.17
N LYS A 117 4.74 13.58 -10.71
CA LYS A 117 5.95 13.52 -11.54
C LYS A 117 6.55 12.10 -11.56
N PRO A 118 7.37 11.76 -12.58
CA PRO A 118 8.08 10.48 -12.63
C PRO A 118 8.97 10.22 -11.40
N GLU A 119 9.66 11.25 -10.91
CA GLU A 119 10.58 11.18 -9.75
C GLU A 119 9.86 10.78 -8.47
N GLU A 120 8.61 11.25 -8.32
CA GLU A 120 7.75 10.99 -7.17
C GLU A 120 7.12 9.59 -7.23
N GLY A 121 7.36 8.83 -8.30
CA GLY A 121 6.89 7.46 -8.42
C GLY A 121 7.40 6.49 -7.33
N GLN A 122 8.43 6.89 -6.59
CA GLN A 122 8.94 6.18 -5.41
C GLN A 122 8.10 6.41 -4.15
N LEU A 123 7.33 7.51 -4.07
CA LEU A 123 6.44 7.80 -2.95
C LEU A 123 5.29 6.79 -2.87
N LEU A 124 4.93 6.17 -4.00
CA LEU A 124 3.85 5.20 -4.08
C LEU A 124 4.36 3.77 -3.90
N SER A 125 3.85 3.09 -2.87
CA SER A 125 4.15 1.68 -2.64
C SER A 125 3.54 0.79 -3.73
N ARG A 126 4.09 -0.41 -3.91
CA ARG A 126 3.55 -1.42 -4.85
C ARG A 126 2.07 -1.75 -4.58
N LYS A 127 1.65 -1.74 -3.29
CA LYS A 127 0.24 -1.94 -2.89
C LYS A 127 -0.64 -0.79 -3.39
N GLN A 128 -0.20 0.45 -3.23
CA GLN A 128 -0.92 1.65 -3.65
C GLN A 128 -1.03 1.73 -5.18
N LYS A 129 0.05 1.42 -5.92
CA LYS A 129 0.01 1.35 -7.40
C LYS A 129 -0.99 0.30 -7.90
N LYS A 130 -1.04 -0.86 -7.24
CA LYS A 130 -2.06 -1.89 -7.52
C LYS A 130 -3.46 -1.36 -7.23
N TYR A 131 -3.64 -0.59 -6.15
CA TYR A 131 -4.92 0.03 -5.82
C TYR A 131 -5.37 1.05 -6.87
N LEU A 132 -4.47 1.85 -7.44
CA LEU A 132 -4.79 2.74 -8.56
C LEU A 132 -5.39 1.98 -9.75
N VAL A 133 -4.80 0.83 -10.11
CA VAL A 133 -5.36 -0.02 -11.17
C VAL A 133 -6.73 -0.57 -10.78
N HIS A 134 -6.98 -0.87 -9.50
CA HIS A 134 -8.31 -1.23 -9.02
C HIS A 134 -9.30 -0.06 -9.05
N LEU A 135 -8.88 1.18 -8.79
CA LEU A 135 -9.76 2.34 -8.84
C LEU A 135 -10.33 2.61 -10.23
N LEU A 136 -9.70 2.10 -11.28
CA LEU A 136 -10.30 2.11 -12.62
C LEU A 136 -11.66 1.34 -12.66
N TYR A 137 -12.03 0.54 -11.64
CA TYR A 137 -13.38 -0.07 -11.53
C TYR A 137 -14.46 0.94 -11.15
N CYS A 138 -14.09 2.16 -10.78
CA CYS A 138 -15.02 3.25 -10.65
C CYS A 138 -15.46 3.71 -12.04
N ASP A 139 -16.77 3.80 -12.25
CA ASP A 139 -17.37 4.29 -13.49
C ASP A 139 -17.29 5.83 -13.55
N GLU A 140 -16.07 6.35 -13.66
CA GLU A 140 -15.81 7.79 -13.70
C GLU A 140 -14.67 8.11 -14.66
N LYS A 141 -15.04 8.62 -15.83
CA LYS A 141 -14.15 8.99 -16.93
C LYS A 141 -12.92 9.78 -16.48
N ASN A 142 -13.14 10.91 -15.82
CA ASN A 142 -12.08 11.86 -15.50
C ASN A 142 -11.05 11.26 -14.53
N LEU A 143 -11.51 10.47 -13.57
CA LEU A 143 -10.64 9.75 -12.65
C LEU A 143 -9.85 8.66 -13.39
N ALA A 144 -10.49 7.93 -14.31
CA ALA A 144 -9.80 6.93 -15.12
C ALA A 144 -8.68 7.54 -15.98
N LEU A 145 -8.95 8.67 -16.65
CA LEU A 145 -7.94 9.42 -17.42
C LEU A 145 -6.78 9.88 -16.54
N ALA A 146 -7.06 10.43 -15.36
CA ALA A 146 -6.01 10.84 -14.41
C ALA A 146 -5.17 9.65 -13.92
N ILE A 147 -5.80 8.50 -13.67
CA ILE A 147 -5.09 7.27 -13.29
C ILE A 147 -4.20 6.78 -14.43
N PHE A 148 -4.67 6.75 -15.69
CA PHE A 148 -3.84 6.34 -16.82
C PHE A 148 -2.63 7.27 -17.00
N ARG A 149 -2.84 8.58 -16.91
CA ARG A 149 -1.74 9.55 -16.98
C ARG A 149 -0.74 9.38 -15.83
N ALA A 150 -1.20 9.12 -14.62
CA ALA A 150 -0.32 8.83 -13.49
C ALA A 150 0.47 7.52 -13.71
N LEU A 151 -0.20 6.45 -14.16
CA LEU A 151 0.43 5.17 -14.46
C LEU A 151 1.41 5.25 -15.64
N GLU A 152 1.18 6.12 -16.62
CA GLU A 152 2.18 6.44 -17.65
C GLU A 152 3.48 6.93 -17.01
N GLN A 153 3.42 7.80 -16.02
CA GLN A 153 4.62 8.35 -15.37
C GLN A 153 5.29 7.36 -14.41
N VAL A 154 4.51 6.66 -13.57
CA VAL A 154 5.06 5.90 -12.43
C VAL A 154 4.85 4.38 -12.49
N GLY A 155 4.17 3.90 -13.53
CA GLY A 155 3.82 2.49 -13.71
C GLY A 155 5.02 1.61 -14.04
N ASN A 156 4.95 0.36 -13.59
CA ASN A 156 5.93 -0.69 -13.80
C ASN A 156 5.32 -1.94 -14.50
N GLU A 157 6.14 -2.97 -14.68
CA GLU A 157 5.73 -4.24 -15.31
C GLU A 157 4.59 -4.97 -14.57
N ASP A 158 4.48 -4.83 -13.25
CA ASP A 158 3.37 -5.41 -12.50
C ASP A 158 2.04 -4.72 -12.85
N GLN A 159 2.05 -3.40 -12.97
CA GLN A 159 0.85 -2.65 -13.36
C GLN A 159 0.47 -2.97 -14.80
N LEU A 160 1.44 -3.17 -15.69
CA LEU A 160 1.18 -3.62 -17.07
C LEU A 160 0.42 -4.95 -17.11
N ALA A 161 0.85 -5.94 -16.31
CA ALA A 161 0.17 -7.23 -16.24
C ALA A 161 -1.28 -7.09 -15.74
N LEU A 162 -1.51 -6.23 -14.74
CA LEU A 162 -2.86 -5.94 -14.23
C LEU A 162 -3.74 -5.22 -15.26
N LEU A 163 -3.18 -4.24 -15.98
CA LEU A 163 -3.88 -3.51 -17.05
C LEU A 163 -4.27 -4.44 -18.21
N LYS A 164 -3.36 -5.31 -18.65
CA LYS A 164 -3.66 -6.31 -19.69
C LYS A 164 -4.75 -7.28 -19.27
N ARG A 165 -4.70 -7.78 -18.04
CA ARG A 165 -5.76 -8.63 -17.47
C ARG A 165 -7.11 -7.92 -17.39
N ARG A 166 -7.12 -6.59 -17.33
CA ARG A 166 -8.34 -5.79 -17.20
C ARG A 166 -9.02 -5.55 -18.55
N ASN A 167 -8.28 -5.44 -19.64
CA ASN A 167 -8.83 -5.21 -20.98
C ASN A 167 -9.74 -6.35 -21.48
N SER A 168 -9.62 -7.56 -20.92
CA SER A 168 -10.57 -8.64 -21.20
C SER A 168 -11.99 -8.33 -20.70
N TYR A 169 -12.16 -7.36 -19.80
CA TYR A 169 -13.45 -6.91 -19.27
C TYR A 169 -13.96 -5.64 -19.96
N GLN A 170 -13.84 -5.61 -21.30
CA GLN A 170 -14.16 -4.49 -22.23
C GLN A 170 -15.48 -3.73 -21.98
N SER A 171 -16.41 -4.26 -21.18
CA SER A 171 -17.71 -3.67 -20.92
C SER A 171 -17.71 -2.40 -20.05
N VAL A 172 -16.72 -2.17 -19.18
CA VAL A 172 -16.77 -1.04 -18.23
C VAL A 172 -16.16 0.25 -18.79
N PHE A 173 -15.18 0.16 -19.70
CA PHE A 173 -14.58 1.34 -20.36
C PHE A 173 -15.03 1.53 -21.81
N GLY A 174 -15.82 0.58 -22.32
CA GLY A 174 -16.09 0.44 -23.74
C GLY A 174 -16.89 1.58 -24.36
N ALA A 175 -17.57 2.41 -23.56
CA ALA A 175 -18.43 3.47 -24.05
C ALA A 175 -17.65 4.68 -24.58
N GLU A 176 -16.45 4.97 -24.06
CA GLU A 176 -15.78 6.25 -24.33
C GLU A 176 -14.44 6.07 -25.04
N GLN A 177 -14.36 6.66 -26.24
CA GLN A 177 -13.17 6.61 -27.10
C GLN A 177 -11.91 7.15 -26.41
N GLU A 178 -12.04 8.26 -25.68
CA GLU A 178 -10.92 8.91 -24.98
C GLU A 178 -10.26 8.00 -23.94
N VAL A 179 -11.06 7.25 -23.17
CA VAL A 179 -10.54 6.35 -22.14
C VAL A 179 -9.81 5.17 -22.78
N ARG A 180 -10.29 4.69 -23.93
CA ARG A 180 -9.62 3.63 -24.71
C ARG A 180 -8.28 4.10 -25.27
N ASP A 181 -8.23 5.33 -25.77
CA ASP A 181 -7.00 5.90 -26.33
C ASP A 181 -5.97 6.18 -25.23
N ALA A 182 -6.39 6.72 -24.09
CA ALA A 182 -5.55 6.87 -22.90
C ALA A 182 -5.01 5.52 -22.39
N TYR A 183 -5.85 4.48 -22.36
CA TYR A 183 -5.41 3.13 -22.00
C TYR A 183 -4.33 2.60 -22.96
N ARG A 184 -4.52 2.74 -24.28
CA ARG A 184 -3.56 2.29 -25.30
C ARG A 184 -2.22 3.02 -25.17
N SER A 185 -2.26 4.35 -25.02
CA SER A 185 -1.09 5.18 -24.77
C SER A 185 -0.35 4.73 -23.50
N CYS A 186 -1.10 4.51 -22.42
CA CYS A 186 -0.56 4.10 -21.13
C CYS A 186 0.16 2.76 -21.21
N VAL A 187 -0.47 1.76 -21.82
CA VAL A 187 0.10 0.43 -22.01
C VAL A 187 1.38 0.50 -22.85
N ALA A 188 1.35 1.20 -24.00
CA ALA A 188 2.52 1.31 -24.87
C ALA A 188 3.71 1.98 -24.16
N THR A 189 3.45 3.03 -23.37
CA THR A 189 4.48 3.73 -22.60
C THR A 189 5.11 2.82 -21.53
N ILE A 190 4.28 2.08 -20.78
CA ILE A 190 4.77 1.16 -19.75
C ILE A 190 5.53 -0.01 -20.39
N GLU A 191 5.08 -0.54 -21.54
CA GLU A 191 5.78 -1.58 -22.29
C GLU A 191 7.17 -1.13 -22.76
N ALA A 192 7.26 0.07 -23.34
CA ALA A 192 8.53 0.65 -23.77
C ALA A 192 9.49 0.81 -22.58
N ARG A 193 9.01 1.34 -21.45
CA ARG A 193 9.82 1.46 -20.23
C ARG A 193 10.27 0.10 -19.69
N ALA A 194 9.38 -0.89 -19.67
CA ALA A 194 9.72 -2.24 -19.22
C ALA A 194 10.72 -2.93 -20.16
N ALA A 195 10.64 -2.69 -21.47
CA ALA A 195 11.63 -3.16 -22.42
C ALA A 195 13.01 -2.52 -22.17
N LEU A 196 13.08 -1.20 -21.99
CA LEU A 196 14.32 -0.49 -21.65
C LEU A 196 14.92 -1.00 -20.33
N GLY A 197 14.10 -1.22 -19.31
CA GLY A 197 14.55 -1.78 -18.03
C GLY A 197 15.15 -3.20 -18.17
N ARG A 198 14.53 -4.05 -19.00
CA ARG A 198 15.05 -5.40 -19.29
C ARG A 198 16.38 -5.35 -20.03
N SER A 199 16.49 -4.53 -21.07
CA SER A 199 17.75 -4.35 -21.82
C SER A 199 18.87 -3.78 -20.94
N GLY A 200 18.58 -2.79 -20.10
CA GLY A 200 19.56 -2.23 -19.15
C GLY A 200 20.06 -3.25 -18.12
N SER A 201 19.16 -4.10 -17.60
CA SER A 201 19.53 -5.17 -16.67
C SER A 201 20.38 -6.29 -17.29
N GLN A 202 20.29 -6.48 -18.61
CA GLN A 202 21.10 -7.45 -19.34
C GLN A 202 22.52 -6.95 -19.56
N LEU A 203 22.70 -5.65 -19.83
CA LEU A 203 24.03 -5.04 -20.05
C LEU A 203 24.87 -4.97 -18.77
N LEU A 204 24.22 -4.93 -17.60
CA LEU A 204 24.88 -4.91 -16.30
C LEU A 204 25.04 -6.30 -15.67
N ARG A 205 24.78 -7.40 -16.39
CA ARG A 205 25.24 -8.70 -15.90
C ARG A 205 26.76 -8.72 -16.06
N PRO A 206 27.56 -8.67 -14.97
CA PRO A 206 28.98 -8.97 -15.09
C PRO A 206 29.07 -10.32 -15.78
N SER A 207 29.83 -10.40 -16.86
CA SER A 207 30.13 -11.67 -17.50
C SER A 207 30.61 -12.61 -16.41
N SER A 208 29.79 -13.58 -16.04
CA SER A 208 30.11 -14.58 -15.02
C SER A 208 31.15 -15.57 -15.55
N SER A 209 32.09 -15.12 -16.39
CA SER A 209 33.38 -15.77 -16.57
C SER A 209 34.17 -15.55 -15.28
N LEU A 210 33.75 -16.26 -14.25
CA LEU A 210 34.46 -16.47 -13.00
C LEU A 210 35.68 -17.40 -13.18
N GLU A 211 36.04 -17.74 -14.42
CA GLU A 211 37.29 -18.40 -14.75
C GLU A 211 38.41 -17.34 -14.88
N ARG A 212 39.16 -17.17 -13.77
CA ARG A 212 40.47 -16.47 -13.69
C ARG A 212 40.49 -14.93 -13.68
N ALA A 213 39.71 -14.30 -12.80
CA ALA A 213 39.99 -12.92 -12.39
C ALA A 213 41.10 -12.80 -11.32
N ASP A 214 41.61 -13.91 -10.77
CA ASP A 214 42.68 -13.92 -9.76
C ASP A 214 44.06 -13.47 -10.29
N THR A 215 44.22 -13.30 -11.61
CA THR A 215 45.53 -12.99 -12.21
C THR A 215 45.79 -11.50 -12.44
N TYR A 216 44.76 -10.64 -12.42
CA TYR A 216 44.91 -9.23 -12.87
C TYR A 216 44.72 -8.17 -11.79
N LEU A 217 44.28 -8.54 -10.58
CA LEU A 217 44.27 -7.62 -9.44
C LEU A 217 45.45 -7.92 -8.53
N ARG A 218 46.68 -7.67 -9.01
CA ARG A 218 47.77 -7.42 -8.05
C ARG A 218 47.48 -6.08 -7.41
N PRO A 219 47.25 -6.00 -6.08
CA PRO A 219 47.21 -4.72 -5.41
C PRO A 219 48.53 -4.01 -5.70
N VAL A 220 48.45 -2.82 -6.31
CA VAL A 220 49.58 -1.91 -6.35
C VAL A 220 49.76 -1.44 -4.92
N THR A 221 50.56 -2.19 -4.15
CA THR A 221 51.01 -1.83 -2.80
C THR A 221 52.05 -0.71 -2.85
N GLN A 222 51.92 0.20 -3.81
CA GLN A 222 52.72 1.41 -3.85
C GLN A 222 52.00 2.41 -2.97
N LYS A 223 52.34 2.36 -1.68
CA LYS A 223 52.06 3.40 -0.71
C LYS A 223 52.85 4.63 -1.16
N VAL A 224 52.27 5.38 -2.09
CA VAL A 224 52.77 6.70 -2.46
C VAL A 224 52.35 7.61 -1.31
N ASP A 225 53.33 7.93 -0.45
CA ASP A 225 53.25 9.02 0.53
C ASP A 225 53.22 10.33 -0.25
N GLU A 226 52.08 10.63 -0.87
CA GLU A 226 51.81 11.94 -1.45
C GLU A 226 51.03 12.75 -0.43
N ASP A 227 51.70 13.79 0.07
CA ASP A 227 51.16 14.82 0.96
C ASP A 227 49.77 15.26 0.49
N ALA A 228 48.77 15.09 1.36
CA ALA A 228 47.37 15.42 1.08
C ALA A 228 47.11 16.94 0.87
N ASP A 229 48.13 17.78 0.99
CA ASP A 229 48.03 19.24 0.91
C ASP A 229 48.15 19.81 -0.52
N THR A 230 48.50 19.00 -1.53
CA THR A 230 48.69 19.50 -2.91
C THR A 230 47.47 19.39 -3.84
N LEU A 231 46.37 18.74 -3.43
CA LEU A 231 45.20 18.50 -4.29
C LEU A 231 44.13 19.61 -4.28
N LEU A 232 44.37 20.74 -3.61
CA LEU A 232 43.44 21.87 -3.55
C LEU A 232 44.10 23.21 -3.96
N ARG A 233 44.55 23.31 -5.21
CA ARG A 233 44.60 24.60 -5.91
C ARG A 233 43.81 24.50 -7.21
N ALA A 234 42.51 24.63 -7.09
CA ALA A 234 41.71 25.14 -8.20
C ALA A 234 42.09 26.61 -8.35
N GLU A 235 42.85 26.92 -9.40
CA GLU A 235 43.16 28.29 -9.78
C GLU A 235 41.85 29.03 -10.02
N MET A 236 41.48 29.91 -9.09
CA MET A 236 40.47 30.92 -9.34
C MET A 236 41.08 31.92 -10.33
N GLY A 237 40.87 31.65 -11.62
CA GLY A 237 41.11 32.59 -12.69
C GLY A 237 40.18 33.79 -12.55
N THR A 238 40.69 34.86 -11.96
CA THR A 238 40.15 36.22 -12.03
C THR A 238 40.16 36.67 -13.49
N LYS A 239 38.97 36.78 -14.09
CA LYS A 239 38.76 37.58 -15.30
C LYS A 239 38.28 38.98 -14.88
N GLU A 240 39.20 39.93 -14.90
CA GLU A 240 38.89 41.34 -15.12
C GLU A 240 38.69 41.53 -16.63
N GLU A 241 37.55 42.08 -17.05
CA GLU A 241 37.37 42.68 -18.37
C GLU A 241 36.38 43.85 -18.23
N ASP A 242 36.96 45.05 -18.36
CA ASP A 242 36.51 46.39 -18.79
C ASP A 242 35.01 46.69 -18.99
#